data_AF-A0A2M7C154-F1
#
_entry.id   AF-A0A2M7C154-F1
#
_cell.length_a   1.000
_cell.length_b   1.000
_cell.length_c   1.000
_cell.angle_alpha   90.00
_cell.angle_beta   90.00
_cell.angle_gamma   90.00
#
_symmetry.space_group_name_H-M   'P 1'
#
loop_
_entity.id
_entity.type
_entity.pdbx_description
1 polymer ?
#
loop_
_entity_poly.entity_id
_entity_poly.type
_entity_poly.pdbx_seq_one_letter_code
_entity_poly.pdbx_strand_id
1 'polypeptide(L)' 'MKIHEYQGKELLRQFGVVTPRGVACFSVDEAVAAAQHLGGTVWVVKAQIHAGGRGKGGG' A
#
# COMPACT_ATOMS: atom_id res chain seq x y z
N MET A 1 -17.48 10.01 -3.52
CA MET A 1 -16.97 8.64 -3.31
C MET A 1 -15.48 8.74 -3.00
N LYS A 2 -14.95 7.93 -2.07
CA LYS A 2 -13.51 7.87 -1.74
C LYS A 2 -12.92 6.54 -2.24
N ILE A 3 -11.62 6.51 -2.49
CA ILE A 3 -10.85 5.30 -2.84
C ILE A 3 -9.69 5.09 -1.86
N HIS A 4 -9.20 3.87 -1.74
CA HIS A 4 -8.05 3.51 -0.90
C HIS A 4 -6.73 3.99 -1.50
N GLU A 5 -5.66 4.03 -0.68
CA GLU A 5 -4.32 4.45 -1.14
C GLU A 5 -3.82 3.56 -2.28
N TYR A 6 -4.02 2.23 -2.20
CA TYR A 6 -3.55 1.32 -3.25
C TYR A 6 -4.29 1.53 -4.59
N GLN A 7 -5.60 1.80 -4.53
CA GLN A 7 -6.42 2.10 -5.72
C GLN A 7 -6.00 3.42 -6.37
N GLY A 8 -5.77 4.46 -5.55
CA GLY A 8 -5.27 5.74 -6.05
C GLY A 8 -3.90 5.61 -6.71
N LYS A 9 -2.99 4.84 -6.11
CA LYS A 9 -1.67 4.57 -6.72
C LYS A 9 -1.79 3.82 -8.04
N GLU A 10 -2.69 2.84 -8.12
CA GLU A 10 -2.93 2.09 -9.36
C GLU A 10 -3.45 3.00 -10.48
N LEU A 11 -4.45 3.83 -10.18
CA LEU A 11 -4.97 4.82 -11.12
C LEU A 11 -3.87 5.76 -11.61
N LEU A 12 -3.05 6.30 -10.70
CA LEU A 12 -1.95 7.19 -11.04
C LEU A 12 -0.92 6.52 -11.98
N ARG A 13 -0.59 5.25 -11.76
CA ARG A 13 0.32 4.49 -12.65
C ARG A 13 -0.23 4.33 -14.06
N GLN A 14 -1.54 4.15 -14.20
CA GLN A 14 -2.19 4.04 -15.52
C GLN A 14 -1.99 5.31 -16.37
N PHE A 15 -1.76 6.46 -15.73
CA PHE A 15 -1.45 7.73 -16.38
C PHE A 15 0.05 8.09 -16.38
N GLY A 16 0.93 7.12 -16.10
CA GLY A 16 2.38 7.32 -16.14
C GLY A 16 2.96 8.08 -14.93
N VAL A 17 2.17 8.33 -13.88
CA VAL A 17 2.67 8.97 -12.66
C VAL A 17 3.41 7.95 -11.80
N VAL A 18 4.68 8.22 -11.52
CA VAL A 18 5.52 7.35 -10.69
C VAL A 18 4.99 7.31 -9.26
N THR A 19 4.82 6.11 -8.71
CA THR A 19 4.42 5.90 -7.31
C THR A 19 5.32 4.83 -6.67
N PRO A 20 5.47 4.81 -5.33
CA PRO A 20 6.19 3.73 -4.65
C PRO A 20 5.56 2.36 -4.97
N ARG A 21 6.42 1.37 -5.22
CA ARG A 21 6.01 -0.03 -5.39
C ARG A 21 5.32 -0.54 -4.13
N GLY A 22 4.26 -1.33 -4.29
CA GLY A 22 3.51 -1.89 -3.16
C GLY A 22 2.42 -2.84 -3.65
N VAL A 23 2.00 -3.73 -2.76
CA VAL A 23 1.00 -4.79 -3.02
C VAL A 23 -0.13 -4.64 -1.99
N ALA A 24 -1.38 -4.68 -2.44
CA ALA A 24 -2.53 -4.75 -1.53
C ALA A 24 -2.65 -6.18 -1.01
N CYS A 25 -2.73 -6.34 0.32
CA CYS A 25 -2.75 -7.64 0.99
C CYS A 25 -4.00 -7.73 1.86
N PHE A 26 -4.68 -8.87 1.82
CA PHE A 26 -5.90 -9.17 2.56
C PHE A 26 -5.71 -10.24 3.64
N SER A 27 -4.49 -10.78 3.75
CA SER A 27 -4.07 -11.69 4.80
C SER A 27 -2.63 -11.39 5.25
N VAL A 28 -2.24 -11.97 6.38
CA VAL A 28 -0.85 -11.88 6.87
C VAL A 28 0.11 -12.59 5.91
N ASP A 29 -0.27 -13.76 5.41
CA ASP A 29 0.58 -14.53 4.49
C ASP A 29 0.86 -13.77 3.18
N GLU A 30 -0.17 -13.08 2.65
CA GLU A 30 0.01 -12.19 1.50
C GLU A 30 0.97 -11.04 1.79
N ALA A 31 0.91 -10.45 2.99
CA ALA A 31 1.82 -9.36 3.37
C ALA A 31 3.28 -9.84 3.46
N VAL A 32 3.50 -11.05 3.99
CA VAL A 32 4.83 -11.67 4.04
C VAL A 32 5.35 -11.98 2.64
N ALA A 33 4.52 -12.58 1.78
CA ALA A 33 4.88 -12.87 0.39
C ALA A 33 5.16 -11.58 -0.40
N ALA A 34 4.38 -10.52 -0.18
CA ALA A 34 4.59 -9.22 -0.81
C ALA A 34 5.93 -8.59 -0.41
N ALA A 35 6.31 -8.68 0.87
CA ALA A 35 7.61 -8.18 1.32
C ALA A 35 8.78 -8.90 0.62
N GLN A 36 8.69 -10.24 0.54
CA GLN A 36 9.67 -11.06 -0.17
C GLN A 36 9.74 -10.70 -1.67
N HIS A 37 8.59 -10.56 -2.34
CA HIS A 37 8.51 -10.21 -3.76
C HIS A 37 9.09 -8.81 -4.04
N LEU A 38 8.80 -7.83 -3.18
CA LEU A 38 9.30 -6.46 -3.37
C LEU A 38 10.82 -6.35 -3.16
N GLY A 39 11.39 -7.26 -2.36
CA GLY A 39 12.79 -7.22 -1.95
C GLY A 39 13.14 -5.99 -1.11
N GLY A 40 14.43 -5.82 -0.83
CA GLY A 40 14.95 -4.76 0.03
C GLY A 40 15.08 -5.19 1.49
N THR A 41 15.33 -4.22 2.37
CA THR A 41 15.59 -4.46 3.81
C THR A 41 14.57 -3.79 4.72
N VAL A 42 13.70 -2.93 4.18
CA VAL A 42 12.70 -2.16 4.94
C VAL A 42 11.43 -2.04 4.10
N TRP A 43 10.27 -2.25 4.75
CA TRP A 43 8.95 -2.11 4.14
C TRP A 43 8.05 -1.23 5.01
N VAL A 44 7.07 -0.58 4.39
CA VAL A 44 6.06 0.20 5.09
C VAL A 44 4.71 -0.52 4.96
N VAL A 45 4.25 -1.09 6.07
CA VAL A 45 2.91 -1.69 6.18
C VAL A 45 1.93 -0.57 6.54
N LYS A 46 0.81 -0.45 5.82
CA LYS A 46 -0.15 0.64 6.01
C LYS A 46 -1.59 0.15 6.00
N ALA A 47 -2.35 0.50 7.03
CA ALA A 47 -3.79 0.27 7.07
C ALA A 47 -4.50 0.93 5.87
N GLN A 48 -5.38 0.20 5.20
CA GLN A 48 -6.16 0.71 4.07
C GLN A 48 -7.55 1.14 4.54
N ILE A 49 -7.69 2.42 4.89
CA ILE A 49 -8.97 3.03 5.32
C ILE A 49 -9.19 4.38 4.61
N HIS A 50 -10.45 4.82 4.50
CA HIS A 50 -10.83 6.10 3.88
C HIS A 50 -10.64 7.33 4.80
N ALA A 51 -9.66 7.26 5.71
CA ALA A 51 -9.32 8.31 6.65
C ALA A 51 -7.81 8.61 6.64
N GLY A 52 -7.47 9.88 6.92
CA GLY A 52 -6.09 10.30 7.17
C GLY A 52 -5.64 9.97 8.60
N GLY A 53 -4.44 10.40 8.99
CA GLY A 53 -3.95 10.26 10.37
C GLY A 53 -3.52 8.86 10.80
N ARG A 54 -3.51 7.88 9.89
CA ARG A 54 -3.19 6.46 10.15
C ARG A 54 -1.91 6.25 10.95
N GLY A 55 -0.81 6.90 10.57
CA GLY A 55 0.47 6.77 11.27
C GLY A 55 0.44 7.24 12.73
N LYS A 56 -0.37 8.26 13.06
CA LYS A 56 -0.57 8.68 14.46
C LYS A 56 -1.45 7.69 15.25
N GLY A 57 -2.32 6.96 14.55
CA GLY A 57 -3.15 5.90 15.12
C GLY A 57 -2.45 4.53 15.21
N GLY A 58 -1.16 4.45 14.86
CA GLY A 58 -0.38 3.20 14.88
C GLY A 58 -0.62 2.27 13.68
N GLY A 59 -1.25 2.78 12.61
CA GLY A 59 -1.51 2.03 11.37
C GLY A 59 -0.76 2.54 10.15
#